data_AF-A0A6N7VYH8-F1
#
_entry.id   AF-A0A6N7VYH8-F1
#
_cell.length_a   1.000
_cell.length_b   1.000
_cell.length_c   1.000
_cell.angle_alpha   90.00
_cell.angle_beta   90.00
_cell.angle_gamma   90.00
#
_symmetry.space_group_name_H-M   'P 1'
#
loop_
_entity.id
_entity.type
_entity.pdbx_description
1 polymer ?
#
loop_
_entity_poly.entity_id
_entity_poly.type
_entity_poly.pdbx_seq_one_letter_code
_entity_poly.pdbx_strand_id
1 'polypeptide(L)'
;MLGKPDAGWSKVTMGEFEEYASYLTNVPIDCLEACIHRVKGKGPLAFVFEAEGPGRFFVLATAYNTVIKWEEDDTPESCHLIPGVNDVQLVLETVHDIEQYLNDWAEDWHTCTAEELINKLNELKELLPSWYQRENIKISHFQKEEDQ
;
A
#
# COMPACT_ATOMS: atom_id res chain seq x y z
N MET A 1 -6.44 0.21 -2.34
CA MET A 1 -5.12 -0.29 -1.98
C MET A 1 -5.24 -1.52 -1.09
N LEU A 2 -4.66 -1.60 0.13
CA LEU A 2 -4.48 -2.84 0.88
C LEU A 2 -5.76 -3.15 1.65
N GLY A 3 -6.37 -4.28 1.32
CA GLY A 3 -7.52 -4.80 2.04
C GLY A 3 -7.12 -5.36 3.39
N LYS A 4 -8.15 -5.64 4.20
CA LYS A 4 -8.00 -6.40 5.43
C LYS A 4 -7.24 -7.70 5.13
N PRO A 5 -6.18 -8.03 5.89
CA PRO A 5 -5.53 -9.32 5.74
C PRO A 5 -6.42 -10.46 6.19
N ASP A 6 -6.33 -11.58 5.47
CA ASP A 6 -7.09 -12.79 5.73
C ASP A 6 -6.29 -14.03 5.30
N ALA A 7 -5.97 -14.89 6.27
CA ALA A 7 -5.35 -16.19 6.07
C ALA A 7 -4.05 -16.18 5.24
N GLY A 8 -3.18 -15.18 5.47
CA GLY A 8 -1.91 -15.07 4.75
C GLY A 8 -2.03 -14.42 3.37
N TRP A 9 -3.11 -13.65 3.15
CA TRP A 9 -3.34 -12.88 1.94
C TRP A 9 -3.91 -11.50 2.25
N SER A 10 -3.69 -10.53 1.35
CA SER A 10 -4.40 -9.25 1.36
C SER A 10 -4.72 -8.80 -0.06
N LYS A 11 -5.93 -8.29 -0.26
CA LYS A 11 -6.36 -7.78 -1.56
C LYS A 11 -5.65 -6.44 -1.84
N VAL A 12 -5.04 -6.30 -3.02
CA VAL A 12 -4.47 -5.06 -3.53
C VAL A 12 -5.41 -4.49 -4.59
N THR A 13 -5.89 -3.27 -4.36
CA THR A 13 -6.78 -2.56 -5.31
C THR A 13 -6.20 -1.21 -5.74
N MET A 14 -6.18 -0.92 -7.04
CA MET A 14 -5.74 0.37 -7.59
C MET A 14 -6.54 0.70 -8.85
N GLY A 15 -7.44 1.69 -8.78
CA GLY A 15 -8.40 1.92 -9.86
C GLY A 15 -9.27 0.68 -10.10
N GLU A 16 -9.25 0.14 -11.31
CA GLU A 16 -9.95 -1.11 -11.68
C GLU A 16 -9.09 -2.36 -11.50
N PHE A 17 -7.80 -2.21 -11.18
CA PHE A 17 -6.91 -3.35 -10.92
C PHE A 17 -7.20 -3.93 -9.54
N GLU A 18 -7.38 -5.25 -9.49
CA GLU A 18 -7.55 -6.00 -8.27
C GLU A 18 -6.75 -7.31 -8.35
N GLU A 19 -5.92 -7.56 -7.34
CA GLU A 19 -5.17 -8.82 -7.21
C GLU A 19 -4.91 -9.12 -5.73
N TYR A 20 -4.42 -10.31 -5.39
CA TYR A 20 -4.01 -10.64 -4.03
C TYR A 20 -2.49 -10.57 -3.85
N ALA A 21 -2.06 -10.09 -2.68
CA ALA A 21 -0.69 -10.17 -2.20
C ALA A 21 -0.59 -11.28 -1.14
N SER A 22 0.34 -12.21 -1.35
CA SER A 22 0.63 -13.35 -0.50
C SER A 22 1.68 -12.98 0.55
N TYR A 23 1.55 -13.58 1.73
CA TYR A 23 2.48 -13.44 2.85
C TYR A 23 3.79 -14.23 2.69
N LEU A 24 4.08 -14.73 1.48
CA LEU A 24 5.45 -15.13 1.12
C LEU A 24 6.46 -13.99 1.31
N THR A 25 5.99 -12.74 1.38
CA THR A 25 6.75 -11.58 1.86
C THR A 25 6.02 -10.86 3.00
N ASN A 26 6.68 -9.90 3.64
CA ASN A 26 6.09 -9.15 4.73
C ASN A 26 5.34 -7.92 4.19
N VAL A 27 4.20 -8.18 3.53
CA VAL A 27 3.41 -7.19 2.78
C VAL A 27 3.31 -5.81 3.47
N PRO A 28 2.88 -5.68 4.75
CA PRO A 28 2.73 -4.37 5.36
C PRO A 28 4.08 -3.68 5.60
N ILE A 29 5.13 -4.42 5.98
CA ILE A 29 6.47 -3.86 6.19
C ILE A 29 7.09 -3.46 4.86
N ASP A 30 7.02 -4.31 3.83
CA ASP A 30 7.56 -4.04 2.49
C ASP A 30 6.91 -2.77 1.89
N CYS A 31 5.60 -2.59 2.07
CA CYS A 31 4.89 -1.39 1.66
C CYS A 31 5.36 -0.15 2.42
N LEU A 32 5.52 -0.23 3.74
CA LEU A 32 6.00 0.91 4.55
C LEU A 32 7.43 1.30 4.17
N GLU A 33 8.31 0.32 3.94
CA GLU A 33 9.68 0.57 3.50
C GLU A 33 9.73 1.22 2.12
N ALA A 34 8.94 0.74 1.16
CA ALA A 34 8.79 1.37 -0.15
C ALA A 34 8.31 2.82 -0.04
N CYS A 35 7.32 3.10 0.82
CA CYS A 35 6.85 4.45 1.08
C CYS A 35 7.94 5.34 1.69
N ILE A 36 8.68 4.84 2.69
CA ILE A 36 9.79 5.57 3.32
C ILE A 36 10.87 5.88 2.28
N HIS A 37 11.21 4.91 1.43
CA HIS A 37 12.15 5.10 0.33
C HIS A 37 11.68 6.18 -0.65
N ARG A 38 10.39 6.16 -1.02
CA ARG A 38 9.80 7.18 -1.89
C ARG A 38 9.86 8.56 -1.26
N VAL A 39 9.51 8.71 0.02
CA VAL A 39 9.45 10.01 0.69
C VAL A 39 10.86 10.59 0.94
N LYS A 40 11.84 9.74 1.31
CA LYS A 40 13.25 10.16 1.47
C LYS A 40 13.94 10.42 0.13
N GLY A 41 13.55 9.70 -0.92
CA GLY A 41 14.16 9.74 -2.24
C GLY A 41 13.50 10.71 -3.23
N LYS A 42 14.11 10.83 -4.43
CA LYS A 42 13.54 11.53 -5.60
C LYS A 42 13.07 10.56 -6.70
N GLY A 43 12.95 9.27 -6.38
CA GLY A 43 12.53 8.22 -7.31
C GLY A 43 11.01 7.97 -7.28
N PRO A 44 10.50 7.11 -8.18
CA PRO A 44 9.13 6.63 -8.13
C PRO A 44 8.89 5.78 -6.87
N LEU A 45 7.62 5.60 -6.51
CA LEU A 45 7.21 4.62 -5.53
C LEU A 45 7.17 3.26 -6.21
N ALA A 46 7.79 2.26 -5.61
CA ALA A 46 7.87 0.92 -6.17
C ALA A 46 7.41 -0.09 -5.12
N PHE A 47 6.31 -0.81 -5.40
CA PHE A 47 5.91 -1.98 -4.64
C PHE A 47 6.18 -3.24 -5.45
N VAL A 48 6.49 -4.32 -4.73
CA VAL A 48 6.58 -5.67 -5.29
C VAL A 48 5.61 -6.52 -4.49
N PHE A 49 4.68 -7.17 -5.16
CA PHE A 49 3.75 -8.10 -4.56
C PHE A 49 3.93 -9.48 -5.17
N GLU A 50 3.84 -10.50 -4.34
CA GLU A 50 3.79 -11.90 -4.75
C GLU A 50 2.32 -12.32 -4.76
N ALA A 51 1.77 -12.71 -5.92
CA ALA A 51 0.37 -13.14 -6.02
C ALA A 51 0.19 -14.66 -5.87
N GLU A 52 1.29 -15.41 -5.70
CA GLU A 52 1.34 -16.87 -5.56
C GLU A 52 0.52 -17.64 -6.63
N GLY A 53 1.24 -18.28 -7.56
CA GLY A 53 0.66 -18.86 -8.76
C GLY A 53 0.94 -17.97 -9.96
N PRO A 54 0.21 -16.85 -10.17
CA PRO A 54 0.49 -15.87 -11.23
C PRO A 54 1.88 -15.22 -11.15
N GLY A 55 2.58 -15.40 -10.03
CA GLY A 55 3.92 -14.87 -9.78
C GLY A 55 3.87 -13.46 -9.21
N ARG A 56 4.90 -12.67 -9.49
CA ARG A 56 5.02 -11.31 -8.95
C ARG A 56 4.47 -10.26 -9.89
N PHE A 57 3.95 -9.19 -9.30
CA PHE A 57 3.67 -7.96 -10.02
C PHE A 57 4.32 -6.76 -9.34
N PHE A 58 4.77 -5.84 -10.16
CA PHE A 58 5.41 -4.59 -9.77
C PHE A 58 4.41 -3.46 -9.91
N VAL A 59 4.34 -2.60 -8.90
CA VAL A 59 3.60 -1.34 -8.96
C VAL A 59 4.61 -0.20 -8.96
N LEU A 60 4.60 0.62 -10.01
CA LEU A 60 5.45 1.80 -10.15
C LEU A 60 4.58 3.04 -10.25
N ALA A 61 4.62 3.88 -9.21
CA ALA A 61 3.86 5.11 -9.15
C ALA A 61 4.74 6.36 -9.21
N THR A 62 4.26 7.34 -9.96
CA THR A 62 4.87 8.66 -10.14
C THR A 62 3.94 9.74 -9.61
N ALA A 63 4.32 11.01 -9.75
CA ALA A 63 3.48 12.14 -9.37
C ALA A 63 2.14 12.23 -10.14
N TYR A 64 1.95 11.46 -11.21
CA TYR A 64 0.77 11.57 -12.08
C TYR A 64 0.02 10.26 -12.25
N ASN A 65 0.73 9.16 -12.47
CA ASN A 65 0.15 7.87 -12.83
C ASN A 65 0.89 6.73 -12.15
N THR A 66 0.18 5.59 -12.09
CA THR A 66 0.70 4.31 -11.64
C THR A 66 0.70 3.32 -12.79
N VAL A 67 1.73 2.48 -12.84
CA VAL A 67 1.86 1.38 -13.79
C VAL A 67 1.99 0.08 -12.99
N ILE A 68 1.26 -0.95 -13.42
CA ILE A 68 1.38 -2.30 -12.88
C ILE A 68 1.89 -3.23 -13.98
N LYS A 69 2.85 -4.09 -13.63
CA LYS A 69 3.49 -5.00 -14.58
C LYS A 69 3.79 -6.34 -13.92
N TRP A 70 3.37 -7.43 -14.54
CA TRP A 70 3.72 -8.79 -14.12
C TRP A 70 5.18 -9.13 -14.46
N GLU A 71 5.87 -9.85 -13.57
CA GLU A 71 7.28 -10.25 -13.75
C GLU A 71 7.45 -11.23 -14.91
N GLU A 72 6.56 -12.21 -15.05
CA GLU A 72 6.72 -13.32 -16.01
C GLU A 72 6.07 -13.07 -17.39
N ASP A 73 5.34 -11.96 -17.57
CA ASP A 73 4.61 -11.70 -18.80
C ASP A 73 5.27 -10.62 -19.66
N ASP A 74 6.19 -10.94 -20.56
CA ASP A 74 6.91 -9.92 -21.36
C ASP A 74 6.06 -9.22 -22.44
N THR A 75 4.74 -9.43 -22.49
CA THR A 75 3.87 -8.77 -23.47
C THR A 75 3.58 -7.31 -23.08
N PRO A 76 3.53 -6.36 -24.03
CA PRO A 76 3.12 -4.99 -23.76
C PRO A 76 1.72 -4.87 -23.12
N GLU A 77 0.83 -5.82 -23.41
CA GLU A 77 -0.54 -5.87 -22.91
C GLU A 77 -0.61 -6.17 -21.40
N SER A 78 0.44 -6.72 -20.80
CA SER A 78 0.56 -6.98 -19.36
C SER A 78 0.87 -5.74 -18.51
N CYS A 79 1.06 -4.60 -19.17
CA CYS A 79 1.34 -3.32 -18.55
C CYS A 79 0.03 -2.54 -18.33
N HIS A 80 -0.45 -2.51 -17.09
CA HIS A 80 -1.67 -1.79 -16.72
C HIS A 80 -1.33 -0.36 -16.30
N LEU A 81 -1.68 0.61 -17.14
CA LEU A 81 -1.63 2.02 -16.77
C LEU A 81 -2.89 2.40 -16.00
N ILE A 82 -2.72 3.03 -14.83
CA ILE A 82 -3.78 3.54 -13.98
C ILE A 82 -3.65 5.06 -13.90
N PRO A 83 -4.42 5.81 -14.72
CA PRO A 83 -4.31 7.26 -14.77
C PRO A 83 -4.80 7.92 -13.48
N GLY A 84 -4.09 8.96 -13.03
CA GLY A 84 -4.51 9.81 -11.89
C GLY A 84 -4.21 9.24 -10.51
N VAL A 85 -4.02 7.92 -10.37
CA VAL A 85 -3.45 7.32 -9.16
C VAL A 85 -1.96 7.68 -9.12
N ASN A 86 -1.53 8.36 -8.07
CA ASN A 86 -0.17 8.87 -7.92
C ASN A 86 0.50 8.39 -6.64
N ASP A 87 1.80 8.58 -6.57
CA ASP A 87 2.63 8.16 -5.44
C ASP A 87 2.23 8.76 -4.09
N VAL A 88 1.83 10.03 -4.04
CA VAL A 88 1.35 10.66 -2.80
C VAL A 88 0.08 9.97 -2.32
N GLN A 89 -0.90 9.78 -3.21
CA GLN A 89 -2.13 9.07 -2.88
C GLN A 89 -1.84 7.66 -2.34
N LEU A 90 -0.97 6.91 -3.01
CA LEU A 90 -0.58 5.56 -2.57
C LEU A 90 0.26 5.55 -1.29
N VAL A 91 1.01 6.60 -0.95
CA VAL A 91 1.63 6.64 0.40
C VAL A 91 0.57 6.84 1.47
N LEU A 92 -0.41 7.72 1.23
CA LEU A 92 -1.46 8.05 2.19
C LEU A 92 -2.41 6.88 2.45
N GLU A 93 -2.86 6.21 1.38
CA GLU A 93 -3.68 5.01 1.49
C GLU A 93 -2.91 3.90 2.25
N THR A 94 -1.57 3.77 2.13
CA THR A 94 -0.80 2.67 2.76
C THR A 94 -0.75 2.89 4.26
N VAL A 95 -0.54 4.13 4.67
CA VAL A 95 -0.61 4.50 6.07
C VAL A 95 -2.01 4.23 6.61
N HIS A 96 -3.06 4.66 5.90
CA HIS A 96 -4.43 4.46 6.33
C HIS A 96 -4.79 2.98 6.49
N ASP A 97 -4.53 2.17 5.48
CA ASP A 97 -4.92 0.76 5.44
C ASP A 97 -4.18 -0.06 6.50
N ILE A 98 -2.88 0.19 6.70
CA ILE A 98 -2.11 -0.50 7.74
C ILE A 98 -2.55 -0.06 9.14
N GLU A 99 -2.89 1.22 9.34
CA GLU A 99 -3.46 1.68 10.61
C GLU A 99 -4.84 1.08 10.89
N GLN A 100 -5.70 1.05 9.88
CA GLN A 100 -7.04 0.52 9.98
C GLN A 100 -7.04 -0.96 10.37
N TYR A 101 -6.12 -1.73 9.82
CA TYR A 101 -6.01 -3.18 10.01
C TYR A 101 -4.81 -3.58 10.88
N LEU A 102 -4.27 -2.67 11.70
CA LEU A 102 -3.01 -2.87 12.44
C LEU A 102 -2.96 -4.18 13.23
N ASN A 103 -4.02 -4.46 13.98
CA ASN A 103 -4.10 -5.68 14.79
C ASN A 103 -4.25 -6.92 13.89
N ASP A 104 -5.03 -6.81 12.81
CA ASP A 104 -5.20 -7.91 11.87
C ASP A 104 -3.86 -8.25 11.20
N TRP A 105 -3.04 -7.26 10.82
CA TRP A 105 -1.69 -7.47 10.28
C TRP A 105 -0.72 -8.11 11.29
N ALA A 106 -0.84 -7.77 12.56
CA ALA A 106 0.04 -8.31 13.61
C ALA A 106 -0.37 -9.73 14.07
N GLU A 107 -1.65 -10.04 13.99
CA GLU A 107 -2.21 -11.34 14.38
C GLU A 107 -2.17 -12.34 13.21
N ASP A 108 -2.37 -11.88 11.98
CA ASP A 108 -2.41 -12.74 10.79
C ASP A 108 -1.00 -13.15 10.35
N TRP A 109 -0.80 -14.46 10.25
CA TRP A 109 0.42 -15.12 9.74
C TRP A 109 1.76 -14.81 10.45
N HIS A 110 1.77 -13.98 11.50
CA HIS A 110 2.94 -13.63 12.32
C HIS A 110 4.17 -13.15 11.54
N THR A 111 3.99 -12.50 10.39
CA THR A 111 5.11 -11.95 9.61
C THR A 111 5.72 -10.70 10.24
N CYS A 112 4.96 -9.98 11.05
CA CYS A 112 5.41 -8.83 11.84
C CYS A 112 4.63 -8.71 13.14
N THR A 113 5.18 -7.95 14.08
CA THR A 113 4.50 -7.56 15.32
C THR A 113 3.82 -6.19 15.19
N ALA A 114 2.83 -5.92 16.03
CA ALA A 114 2.20 -4.60 16.11
C ALA A 114 3.21 -3.50 16.46
N GLU A 115 4.21 -3.80 17.30
CA GLU A 115 5.26 -2.86 17.66
C GLU A 115 6.12 -2.46 16.45
N GLU A 116 6.52 -3.44 15.63
CA GLU A 116 7.28 -3.18 14.39
C GLU A 116 6.49 -2.31 13.41
N LEU A 117 5.20 -2.61 13.22
CA LEU A 117 4.32 -1.82 12.36
C LEU A 117 4.16 -0.40 12.87
N ILE A 118 3.91 -0.20 14.17
CA ILE A 118 3.80 1.12 14.79
C ILE A 118 5.10 1.92 14.61
N ASN A 119 6.25 1.29 14.85
CA ASN A 119 7.54 1.95 14.70
C ASN A 119 7.78 2.39 13.25
N LYS A 120 7.45 1.55 12.27
CA LYS A 120 7.59 1.88 10.85
C LYS A 120 6.58 2.93 10.37
N LEU A 121 5.34 2.85 10.83
CA LEU A 121 4.32 3.88 10.58
C LEU A 121 4.77 5.23 11.12
N ASN A 122 5.28 5.28 12.35
CA ASN A 122 5.78 6.52 12.94
C ASN A 122 6.98 7.08 12.16
N GLU A 123 7.94 6.23 11.76
CA GLU A 123 9.05 6.63 10.89
C GLU A 123 8.55 7.30 9.60
N LEU A 124 7.57 6.68 8.92
CA LEU A 124 7.00 7.24 7.70
C LEU A 124 6.27 8.57 7.97
N LYS A 125 5.45 8.64 9.01
CA LYS A 125 4.64 9.82 9.35
C LYS A 125 5.48 11.05 9.73
N GLU A 126 6.64 10.85 10.34
CA GLU A 126 7.58 11.94 10.64
C GLU A 126 8.16 12.58 9.37
N LEU A 127 8.21 11.82 8.27
CA LEU A 127 8.72 12.28 6.98
C LEU A 127 7.63 12.94 6.11
N LEU A 128 6.36 12.71 6.44
CA LEU A 128 5.24 13.27 5.68
C LEU A 128 5.10 14.79 5.91
N PRO A 129 4.73 15.56 4.88
CA PRO A 129 4.56 17.00 5.02
C PRO A 129 3.53 17.39 6.09
N SER A 130 3.69 18.58 6.69
CA SER A 130 2.81 19.03 7.79
C SER A 130 1.32 19.09 7.46
N TRP A 131 0.93 19.17 6.18
CA TRP A 131 -0.47 19.14 5.79
C TRP A 131 -1.10 17.76 6.02
N TYR A 132 -0.32 16.68 5.93
CA TYR A 132 -0.78 15.32 6.25
C TYR A 132 -1.24 15.22 7.70
N GLN A 133 -0.46 15.77 8.63
CA GLN A 133 -0.82 15.79 10.05
C GLN A 133 -2.10 16.60 10.35
N ARG A 134 -2.50 17.51 9.45
CA ARG A 134 -3.73 18.30 9.59
C ARG A 134 -4.97 17.59 9.05
N GLU A 135 -4.82 16.69 8.08
CA GLU A 135 -5.93 15.95 7.48
C GLU A 135 -6.35 14.72 8.30
N ASN A 136 -5.47 14.16 9.13
CA ASN A 136 -5.83 13.14 10.12
C ASN A 136 -6.86 13.62 11.17
N ILE A 137 -7.15 14.93 11.26
CA ILE A 137 -8.26 15.47 12.06
C ILE A 137 -9.61 15.35 11.31
N LYS A 138 -9.59 15.30 9.96
CA LYS A 138 -10.80 15.33 9.12
C LYS A 138 -11.24 13.98 8.55
N ILE A 139 -10.36 12.97 8.45
CA ILE A 139 -10.77 11.63 7.98
C ILE A 139 -11.78 10.99 8.96
N SER A 140 -11.77 11.38 10.24
CA SER A 140 -12.80 11.01 11.24
C SER A 140 -14.23 11.52 10.93
N HIS A 141 -14.39 12.50 10.04
CA HIS A 141 -15.69 13.09 9.68
C HIS A 141 -16.30 12.51 8.40
N PHE A 142 -15.56 11.72 7.62
CA PHE A 142 -16.08 11.09 6.40
C PHE A 142 -16.73 9.71 6.63
N GLN A 143 -16.63 9.15 7.84
CA GLN A 143 -17.32 7.91 8.23
C GLN A 143 -18.73 8.13 8.84
N LYS A 144 -19.36 9.31 8.67
CA LYS A 144 -20.68 9.60 9.24
C LYS A 144 -21.80 9.92 8.23
N GLU A 145 -21.60 9.72 6.94
CA GLU A 145 -22.65 9.98 5.93
C GLU A 145 -23.00 8.76 5.05
N GLU A 146 -22.92 7.54 5.60
CA GLU A 146 -23.54 6.34 4.99
C GLU A 146 -24.56 5.66 5.91
N ASP A 147 -25.33 6.44 6.67
CA ASP A 147 -26.55 5.97 7.34
C ASP A 147 -27.69 7.01 7.15
N GLN A 148 -28.26 7.07 5.94
CA GLN A 148 -29.63 7.55 5.69
C GLN A 148 -30.29 6.78 4.55
#